data_AF-A0AA39JKU0-F1
#
_entry.id   AF-A0AA39JKU0-F1
#
_cell.length_a   1.000
_cell.length_b   1.000
_cell.length_c   1.000
_cell.angle_alpha   90.00
_cell.angle_beta   90.00
_cell.angle_gamma   90.00
#
_symmetry.space_group_name_H-M   'P 1'
#
loop_
_entity.id
_entity.type
_entity.pdbx_description
1 polymer ?
#
loop_
_entity_poly.entity_id
_entity_poly.type
_entity_poly.pdbx_seq_one_letter_code
_entity_poly.pdbx_strand_id
1 'polypeptide(L)'
;MTKEGSGVEMASNKHHAIACWWATSGSFIDLRGIGDSGDKLSMEHMHEGETSYGFPSYRYPTSKPKQGASDKVLTMALSRVDLHTIQSRRFQSWASALSNLAGRVLGLPNLPRRRTTEDILRSFLHHFDTIQLPSVEDAALEDPCIKEAERRGYALDALKPYLTVGLNITASAYHHLVNVDVKVYIVFFTAFATYFDDVYPDDPDALIGVPNFTKHFASSEKQPTKMLDDFANVLAETPQLFGDVAADFIVQAGLSGIAEAYTMFMFPKDLPYNLYVQALPLLRDVINFTNDITSFYKEECEGETHNLISLLAEARAEPKSQALCYVAERCIQAHERVLCILSPHQEVRSSYEIFVKGYLAFYLGAKRYRLSELNL
;
A
#
# COMPACT_ATOMS: atom_id res chain seq x y z
N MET A 1 46.25 24.98 4.51
CA MET A 1 45.86 23.97 3.50
C MET A 1 44.58 23.33 3.96
N THR A 2 43.68 23.14 3.01
CA THR A 2 42.22 23.07 3.11
C THR A 2 41.69 21.81 3.78
N LYS A 3 40.59 21.99 4.53
CA LYS A 3 39.61 20.98 4.90
C LYS A 3 38.78 20.63 3.67
N GLU A 4 38.63 19.35 3.35
CA GLU A 4 37.54 18.83 2.51
C GLU A 4 37.43 17.33 2.77
N GLY A 5 36.29 16.87 3.30
CA GLY A 5 36.05 15.45 3.57
C GLY A 5 35.12 15.17 4.75
N SER A 6 33.93 15.76 4.79
CA SER A 6 32.85 15.29 5.70
C SER A 6 31.43 15.61 5.20
N GLY A 7 31.26 16.04 3.95
CA GLY A 7 29.97 16.46 3.41
C GLY A 7 29.15 15.36 2.72
N VAL A 8 29.76 14.22 2.40
CA VAL A 8 29.12 13.16 1.58
C VAL A 8 28.37 12.13 2.44
N GLU A 9 28.85 11.86 3.65
CA GLU A 9 28.27 10.83 4.52
C GLU A 9 26.96 11.25 5.18
N MET A 10 26.79 12.56 5.43
CA MET A 10 25.59 13.11 6.09
C MET A 10 24.42 13.31 5.11
N ALA A 11 24.68 13.44 3.80
CA ALA A 11 23.64 13.46 2.78
C ALA A 11 23.03 12.07 2.54
N SER A 12 23.78 10.99 2.79
CA SER A 12 23.31 9.61 2.69
C SER A 12 22.29 9.24 3.78
N ASN A 13 22.27 9.95 4.91
CA ASN A 13 21.29 9.74 5.98
C ASN A 13 19.96 10.45 5.74
N LYS A 14 19.91 11.49 4.88
CA LYS A 14 18.68 12.26 4.59
C LYS A 14 17.60 11.41 3.93
N HIS A 15 18.00 10.44 3.12
CA HIS A 15 17.08 9.60 2.35
C HIS A 15 16.71 8.29 3.06
N HIS A 16 17.34 7.97 4.20
CA HIS A 16 17.08 6.72 4.92
C HIS A 16 15.73 6.72 5.65
N ALA A 17 15.24 7.86 6.12
CA ALA A 17 14.03 7.94 6.93
C ALA A 17 12.73 7.97 6.12
N ILE A 18 12.72 8.74 5.02
CA ILE A 18 11.53 9.05 4.20
C ILE A 18 10.90 7.79 3.57
N ALA A 19 11.71 6.83 3.11
CA ALA A 19 11.19 5.55 2.65
C ALA A 19 11.02 4.52 3.76
N CYS A 20 11.74 4.62 4.88
CA CYS A 20 11.63 3.62 5.94
C CYS A 20 10.25 3.62 6.60
N TRP A 21 9.57 4.76 6.77
CA TRP A 21 8.26 4.77 7.46
C TRP A 21 7.10 4.20 6.63
N TRP A 22 7.13 4.37 5.31
CA TRP A 22 6.17 3.73 4.41
C TRP A 22 6.56 2.27 4.09
N ALA A 23 7.86 2.00 3.89
CA ALA A 23 8.36 0.67 3.50
C ALA A 23 8.49 -0.34 4.65
N THR A 24 8.55 0.06 5.93
CA THR A 24 8.54 -0.90 7.06
C THR A 24 7.20 -1.61 7.25
N SER A 25 6.17 -1.22 6.49
CA SER A 25 4.85 -1.84 6.46
C SER A 25 4.83 -3.21 5.76
N GLY A 26 5.71 -4.14 6.14
CA GLY A 26 5.57 -5.60 5.96
C GLY A 26 5.22 -6.17 4.58
N SER A 27 5.33 -5.42 3.49
CA SER A 27 5.07 -5.90 2.14
C SER A 27 6.16 -6.93 1.80
N PHE A 28 5.81 -8.22 1.76
CA PHE A 28 6.71 -9.28 1.31
C PHE A 28 6.94 -9.13 -0.20
N ILE A 29 7.81 -8.20 -0.57
CA ILE A 29 8.34 -8.10 -1.93
C ILE A 29 9.52 -9.05 -1.98
N ASP A 30 9.44 -10.02 -2.89
CA ASP A 30 10.59 -10.84 -3.23
C ASP A 30 11.69 -9.96 -3.85
N LEU A 31 12.72 -9.68 -3.06
CA LEU A 31 13.89 -8.90 -3.47
C LEU A 31 14.78 -9.68 -4.45
N ARG A 32 14.58 -10.99 -4.63
CA ARG A 32 15.40 -11.85 -5.50
C ARG A 32 14.53 -12.69 -6.43
N GLY A 33 14.09 -12.10 -7.53
CA GLY A 33 13.37 -12.84 -8.57
C GLY A 33 14.26 -13.86 -9.31
N ILE A 34 13.90 -15.14 -9.16
CA ILE A 34 14.08 -16.27 -10.10
C ILE A 34 15.50 -16.86 -10.28
N GLY A 35 15.65 -18.07 -9.77
CA GLY A 35 16.64 -19.06 -10.19
C GLY A 35 16.17 -20.48 -9.87
N ASP A 36 15.00 -20.88 -10.36
CA ASP A 36 14.56 -22.28 -10.32
C ASP A 36 14.64 -22.87 -11.73
N SER A 37 15.88 -23.09 -12.18
CA SER A 37 16.16 -24.06 -13.23
C SER A 37 16.15 -25.44 -12.57
N GLY A 38 15.07 -26.18 -12.81
CA GLY A 38 14.93 -27.52 -12.29
C GLY A 38 16.13 -28.41 -12.63
N ASP A 39 16.73 -28.98 -11.60
CA ASP A 39 17.44 -30.24 -11.72
C ASP A 39 16.96 -31.17 -10.59
N LYS A 40 16.40 -32.30 -11.03
CA LYS A 40 16.04 -33.45 -10.22
C LYS A 40 17.30 -33.98 -9.54
N LEU A 41 17.34 -34.06 -8.22
CA LEU A 41 18.19 -35.02 -7.52
C LEU A 41 17.45 -35.60 -6.30
N SER A 42 16.92 -36.80 -6.54
CA SER A 42 16.86 -37.98 -5.66
C SER A 42 16.62 -37.82 -4.15
N MET A 43 15.48 -38.35 -3.70
CA MET A 43 15.34 -38.98 -2.39
C MET A 43 16.43 -40.04 -2.17
N GLU A 44 17.13 -40.00 -1.03
CA GLU A 44 17.47 -41.18 -0.23
C GLU A 44 18.04 -40.77 1.16
N HIS A 45 17.36 -41.26 2.21
CA HIS A 45 17.82 -41.64 3.57
C HIS A 45 18.85 -40.80 4.34
N MET A 46 18.47 -40.33 5.55
CA MET A 46 18.96 -40.92 6.82
C MET A 46 18.31 -40.31 8.09
N HIS A 47 17.81 -41.22 8.93
CA HIS A 47 17.73 -41.27 10.40
C HIS A 47 17.47 -40.03 11.28
N GLU A 48 16.30 -40.12 11.95
CA GLU A 48 16.09 -40.15 13.41
C GLU A 48 16.83 -39.14 14.31
N GLY A 49 16.02 -38.32 14.98
CA GLY A 49 16.36 -37.56 16.17
C GLY A 49 15.08 -37.04 16.82
N GLU A 50 14.39 -37.92 17.55
CA GLU A 50 13.22 -37.59 18.37
C GLU A 50 13.55 -36.52 19.42
N THR A 51 12.72 -35.49 19.55
CA THR A 51 12.39 -34.92 20.87
C THR A 51 10.92 -34.48 20.87
N SER A 52 10.17 -35.09 21.79
CA SER A 52 8.73 -34.92 21.95
C SER A 52 8.43 -33.72 22.84
N TYR A 53 7.47 -32.88 22.44
CA TYR A 53 6.60 -32.14 23.37
C TYR A 53 5.18 -32.14 22.80
N GLY A 54 4.28 -32.82 23.51
CA GLY A 54 2.92 -33.13 23.05
C GLY A 54 1.93 -31.98 23.18
N PHE A 55 1.05 -31.86 22.19
CA PHE A 55 -0.21 -31.13 22.27
C PHE A 55 -1.38 -32.13 22.15
N PRO A 56 -2.52 -31.92 22.86
CA PRO A 56 -3.61 -32.88 22.87
C PRO A 56 -4.38 -32.89 21.54
N SER A 57 -4.54 -34.08 20.96
CA SER A 57 -5.32 -34.32 19.75
C SER A 57 -6.83 -34.19 20.01
N TYR A 58 -7.50 -33.22 19.39
CA TYR A 58 -8.96 -33.22 19.27
C TYR A 58 -9.38 -34.20 18.16
N ARG A 59 -10.14 -35.23 18.53
CA ARG A 59 -10.62 -36.31 17.67
C ARG A 59 -12.02 -35.94 17.15
N TYR A 60 -12.17 -35.63 15.86
CA TYR A 60 -13.48 -35.49 15.22
C TYR A 60 -14.07 -36.85 14.84
N PRO A 61 -15.38 -37.10 15.05
CA PRO A 61 -16.03 -38.35 14.66
C PRO A 61 -16.20 -38.44 13.14
N THR A 62 -15.73 -39.55 12.58
CA THR A 62 -15.87 -39.91 11.17
C THR A 62 -17.30 -40.38 10.87
N SER A 63 -18.03 -39.63 10.05
CA SER A 63 -19.27 -40.11 9.42
C SER A 63 -19.00 -40.34 7.92
N LYS A 64 -19.25 -41.57 7.46
CA LYS A 64 -19.14 -41.97 6.05
C LYS A 64 -20.27 -41.33 5.23
N PRO A 65 -20.02 -40.79 4.01
CA PRO A 65 -21.12 -40.43 3.12
C PRO A 65 -21.61 -41.67 2.36
N LYS A 66 -22.94 -41.81 2.29
CA LYS A 66 -23.65 -42.79 1.46
C LYS A 66 -23.44 -42.47 -0.02
N GLN A 67 -23.06 -43.49 -0.80
CA GLN A 67 -23.16 -43.50 -2.26
C GLN A 67 -24.63 -43.41 -2.69
N GLY A 68 -24.95 -42.49 -3.59
CA GLY A 68 -26.24 -42.48 -4.29
C GLY A 68 -26.64 -41.10 -4.79
N ALA A 69 -26.65 -40.96 -6.12
CA ALA A 69 -27.31 -39.92 -6.93
C ALA A 69 -26.65 -38.53 -7.00
N SER A 70 -25.72 -38.34 -7.96
CA SER A 70 -25.71 -37.16 -8.84
C SER A 70 -24.76 -37.34 -10.03
N ASP A 71 -25.03 -38.33 -10.89
CA ASP A 71 -24.28 -38.55 -12.15
C ASP A 71 -25.07 -38.07 -13.38
N LYS A 72 -26.03 -37.15 -13.22
CA LYS A 72 -26.83 -36.62 -14.33
C LYS A 72 -27.03 -35.10 -14.37
N VAL A 73 -26.32 -34.32 -13.55
CA VAL A 73 -26.39 -32.85 -13.61
C VAL A 73 -25.05 -32.20 -14.02
N LEU A 74 -23.96 -32.97 -14.10
CA LEU A 74 -22.63 -32.47 -14.48
C LEU A 74 -22.26 -32.67 -15.96
N THR A 75 -23.25 -32.85 -16.85
CA THR A 75 -23.00 -33.05 -18.30
C THR A 75 -23.78 -32.08 -19.20
N MET A 76 -24.34 -31.00 -18.67
CA MET A 76 -25.10 -30.01 -19.46
C MET A 76 -24.78 -28.53 -19.17
N ALA A 77 -23.58 -28.23 -18.64
CA ALA A 77 -23.15 -26.83 -18.41
C ALA A 77 -21.70 -26.53 -18.85
N LEU A 78 -21.18 -27.26 -19.85
CA LEU A 78 -19.87 -26.99 -20.48
C LEU A 78 -19.95 -26.88 -22.01
N SER A 79 -21.06 -26.32 -22.53
CA SER A 79 -21.19 -26.07 -23.96
C SER A 79 -21.75 -24.68 -24.21
N ARG A 80 -20.91 -23.66 -24.03
CA ARG A 80 -20.97 -22.33 -24.67
C ARG A 80 -19.71 -21.53 -24.30
N VAL A 81 -18.54 -22.13 -24.55
CA VAL A 81 -17.34 -21.33 -24.81
C VAL A 81 -17.21 -21.32 -26.32
N ASP A 82 -17.36 -20.13 -26.89
CA ASP A 82 -17.42 -19.87 -28.32
C ASP A 82 -16.07 -20.25 -28.97
N LEU A 83 -16.06 -21.30 -29.80
CA LEU A 83 -14.86 -21.80 -30.49
C LEU A 83 -14.23 -20.73 -31.40
N HIS A 84 -15.00 -19.71 -31.78
CA HIS A 84 -14.52 -18.56 -32.55
C HIS A 84 -13.56 -17.65 -31.76
N THR A 85 -13.73 -17.54 -30.44
CA THR A 85 -12.87 -16.70 -29.58
C THR A 85 -11.50 -17.35 -29.31
N ILE A 86 -11.42 -18.68 -29.36
CA ILE A 86 -10.17 -19.43 -29.22
C ILE A 86 -9.36 -19.39 -30.54
N GLN A 87 -10.04 -19.38 -31.69
CA GLN A 87 -9.36 -19.21 -32.98
C GLN A 87 -8.85 -17.77 -33.18
N SER A 88 -9.57 -16.73 -32.74
CA SER A 88 -9.11 -15.34 -32.86
C SER A 88 -7.87 -15.04 -32.00
N ARG A 89 -7.79 -15.60 -30.78
CA ARG A 89 -6.59 -15.50 -29.91
C ARG A 89 -5.38 -16.25 -30.49
N ARG A 90 -5.58 -17.39 -31.16
CA ARG A 90 -4.51 -18.06 -31.91
C ARG A 90 -4.06 -17.25 -33.13
N PHE A 91 -4.97 -16.64 -33.89
CA PHE A 91 -4.57 -15.81 -35.04
C PHE A 91 -3.83 -14.52 -34.65
N GLN A 92 -4.14 -13.88 -33.51
CA GLN A 92 -3.34 -12.76 -32.99
C GLN A 92 -1.91 -13.17 -32.61
N SER A 93 -1.73 -14.39 -32.10
CA SER A 93 -0.41 -14.98 -31.82
C SER A 93 0.40 -15.26 -33.09
N TRP A 94 -0.25 -15.59 -34.21
CA TRP A 94 0.44 -15.78 -35.49
C TRP A 94 0.73 -14.46 -36.22
N ALA A 95 -0.13 -13.45 -36.08
CA ALA A 95 0.12 -12.11 -36.63
C ALA A 95 1.35 -11.45 -35.97
N SER A 96 1.50 -11.60 -34.65
CA SER A 96 2.71 -11.15 -33.94
C SER A 96 3.94 -11.99 -34.26
N ALA A 97 3.80 -13.31 -34.44
CA ALA A 97 4.88 -14.17 -34.88
C ALA A 97 5.35 -13.87 -36.32
N LEU A 98 4.43 -13.57 -37.24
CA LEU A 98 4.73 -13.18 -38.62
C LEU A 98 5.32 -11.77 -38.70
N SER A 99 4.83 -10.82 -37.87
CA SER A 99 5.44 -9.49 -37.71
C SER A 99 6.88 -9.58 -37.20
N ASN A 100 7.15 -10.49 -36.25
CA ASN A 100 8.49 -10.74 -35.72
C ASN A 100 9.40 -11.44 -36.74
N LEU A 101 8.85 -12.32 -37.60
CA LEU A 101 9.60 -12.98 -38.66
C LEU A 101 9.94 -12.01 -39.80
N ALA A 102 9.00 -11.14 -40.20
CA ALA A 102 9.21 -10.09 -41.19
C ALA A 102 10.22 -9.04 -40.70
N GLY A 103 10.17 -8.67 -39.41
CA GLY A 103 11.16 -7.78 -38.80
C GLY A 103 12.58 -8.36 -38.75
N ARG A 104 12.71 -9.69 -38.58
CA ARG A 104 14.01 -10.39 -38.61
C ARG A 104 14.61 -10.53 -40.01
N VAL A 105 13.79 -10.58 -41.06
CA VAL A 105 14.24 -10.64 -42.46
C VAL A 105 14.61 -9.26 -43.02
N LEU A 106 14.07 -8.16 -42.44
CA LEU A 106 14.25 -6.79 -42.94
C LEU A 106 15.22 -5.92 -42.14
N GLY A 107 16.00 -6.47 -41.21
CA GLY A 107 17.12 -5.76 -40.58
C GLY A 107 16.74 -4.51 -39.75
N LEU A 108 15.47 -4.36 -39.36
CA LEU A 108 15.04 -3.32 -38.43
C LEU A 108 15.05 -3.90 -37.01
N PRO A 109 15.86 -3.37 -36.07
CA PRO A 109 15.79 -3.81 -34.69
C PRO A 109 14.47 -3.32 -34.09
N ASN A 110 13.44 -4.17 -34.09
CA ASN A 110 12.28 -4.03 -33.21
C ASN A 110 12.71 -4.38 -31.78
N LEU A 111 13.55 -3.53 -31.19
CA LEU A 111 13.72 -3.51 -29.73
C LEU A 111 12.37 -3.06 -29.14
N PRO A 112 11.83 -3.73 -28.12
CA PRO A 112 10.67 -3.24 -27.40
C PRO A 112 10.92 -1.79 -26.98
N ARG A 113 10.00 -0.88 -27.31
CA ARG A 113 10.10 0.52 -26.89
C ARG A 113 10.29 0.52 -25.37
N ARG A 114 11.37 1.13 -24.87
CA ARG A 114 11.55 1.32 -23.41
C ARG A 114 10.33 2.10 -22.92
N ARG A 115 9.50 1.47 -22.07
CA ARG A 115 8.36 2.15 -21.45
C ARG A 115 8.90 3.28 -20.56
N THR A 116 8.38 4.47 -20.76
CA THR A 116 8.69 5.62 -19.89
C THR A 116 7.91 5.49 -18.58
N THR A 117 8.30 6.27 -17.56
CA THR A 117 7.53 6.40 -16.32
C THR A 117 6.08 6.83 -16.61
N GLU A 118 5.89 7.80 -17.51
CA GLU A 118 4.56 8.22 -17.97
C GLU A 118 3.75 7.06 -18.55
N ASP A 119 4.33 6.26 -19.46
CA ASP A 119 3.63 5.15 -20.10
C ASP A 119 3.13 4.13 -19.05
N ILE A 120 3.95 3.86 -18.02
CA ILE A 120 3.63 2.90 -16.96
C ILE A 120 2.53 3.46 -16.05
N LEU A 121 2.65 4.72 -15.60
CA LEU A 121 1.64 5.36 -14.75
C LEU A 121 0.30 5.48 -15.47
N ARG A 122 0.32 5.88 -16.75
CA ARG A 122 -0.88 5.92 -17.58
C ARG A 122 -1.53 4.53 -17.66
N SER A 123 -0.74 3.50 -17.95
CA SER A 123 -1.24 2.11 -18.00
C SER A 123 -1.79 1.63 -16.66
N PHE A 124 -1.15 2.00 -15.54
CA PHE A 124 -1.63 1.67 -14.20
C PHE A 124 -2.99 2.30 -13.93
N LEU A 125 -3.14 3.61 -14.17
CA LEU A 125 -4.39 4.33 -13.95
C LEU A 125 -5.56 3.84 -14.80
N HIS A 126 -5.31 3.28 -15.99
CA HIS A 126 -6.37 2.68 -16.84
C HIS A 126 -7.03 1.44 -16.23
N HIS A 127 -6.46 0.84 -15.19
CA HIS A 127 -7.07 -0.30 -14.47
C HIS A 127 -8.06 0.15 -13.40
N PHE A 128 -8.12 1.44 -13.07
CA PHE A 128 -8.98 1.98 -12.02
C PHE A 128 -10.05 2.91 -12.60
N ASP A 129 -11.15 3.09 -11.86
CA ASP A 129 -12.16 4.08 -12.19
C ASP A 129 -11.67 5.49 -11.81
N THR A 130 -11.17 6.21 -12.80
CA THR A 130 -10.73 7.61 -12.69
C THR A 130 -11.77 8.61 -13.22
N ILE A 131 -13.01 8.16 -13.47
CA ILE A 131 -14.10 9.03 -13.94
C ILE A 131 -14.76 9.70 -12.73
N GLN A 132 -14.97 11.02 -12.77
CA GLN A 132 -15.64 11.76 -11.68
C GLN A 132 -14.97 11.52 -10.32
N LEU A 133 -13.67 11.80 -10.24
CA LEU A 133 -12.92 11.73 -9.00
C LEU A 133 -13.51 12.69 -7.94
N PRO A 134 -13.56 12.30 -6.66
CA PRO A 134 -13.99 13.18 -5.59
C PRO A 134 -13.04 14.39 -5.45
N SER A 135 -13.57 15.47 -4.88
CA SER A 135 -12.77 16.65 -4.53
C SER A 135 -11.73 16.31 -3.47
N VAL A 136 -10.56 16.93 -3.56
CA VAL A 136 -9.55 16.94 -2.49
C VAL A 136 -9.76 18.09 -1.51
N GLU A 137 -10.68 19.00 -1.79
CA GLU A 137 -11.02 20.13 -0.91
C GLU A 137 -12.37 19.88 -0.25
N ASP A 138 -12.43 20.05 1.07
CA ASP A 138 -13.65 20.00 1.89
C ASP A 138 -13.61 21.13 2.94
N ALA A 139 -14.20 22.28 2.59
CA ALA A 139 -14.26 23.44 3.48
C ALA A 139 -15.04 23.16 4.78
N ALA A 140 -15.98 22.20 4.77
CA ALA A 140 -16.73 21.85 5.96
C ALA A 140 -15.89 21.03 6.96
N LEU A 141 -14.81 20.38 6.50
CA LEU A 141 -13.87 19.64 7.34
C LEU A 141 -12.75 20.53 7.91
N GLU A 142 -12.33 21.55 7.17
CA GLU A 142 -11.25 22.46 7.60
C GLU A 142 -11.59 23.19 8.91
N ASP A 143 -12.77 23.78 8.99
CA ASP A 143 -13.23 24.54 10.17
C ASP A 143 -13.19 23.71 11.49
N PRO A 144 -13.76 22.49 11.56
CA PRO A 144 -13.61 21.60 12.71
C PRO A 144 -12.15 21.28 13.05
N CYS A 145 -11.31 20.99 12.05
CA CYS A 145 -9.91 20.67 12.28
C CYS A 145 -9.13 21.84 12.88
N ILE A 146 -9.33 23.07 12.39
CA ILE A 146 -8.65 24.25 12.95
C ILE A 146 -9.11 24.50 14.39
N LYS A 147 -10.42 24.46 14.65
CA LYS A 147 -10.96 24.62 16.02
C LYS A 147 -10.42 23.57 16.97
N GLU A 148 -10.33 22.32 16.52
CA GLU A 148 -9.82 21.24 17.36
C GLU A 148 -8.32 21.37 17.62
N ALA A 149 -7.54 21.80 16.63
CA ALA A 149 -6.11 22.07 16.80
C ALA A 149 -5.85 23.20 17.81
N GLU A 150 -6.63 24.28 17.73
CA GLU A 150 -6.58 25.39 18.69
C GLU A 150 -6.99 24.93 20.09
N ARG A 151 -8.08 24.18 20.20
CA ARG A 151 -8.59 23.64 21.48
C ARG A 151 -7.55 22.74 22.17
N ARG A 152 -6.82 21.94 21.40
CA ARG A 152 -5.75 21.06 21.90
C ARG A 152 -4.40 21.76 22.07
N GLY A 153 -4.28 23.01 21.59
CA GLY A 153 -3.03 23.76 21.63
C GLY A 153 -1.93 23.12 20.79
N TYR A 154 -2.28 22.54 19.64
CA TYR A 154 -1.29 22.02 18.69
C TYR A 154 -0.45 23.16 18.11
N ALA A 155 0.82 22.86 17.79
CA ALA A 155 1.74 23.81 17.20
C ALA A 155 1.40 24.03 15.71
N LEU A 156 0.32 24.77 15.45
CA LEU A 156 -0.24 24.97 14.11
C LEU A 156 0.75 25.53 13.11
N ASP A 157 1.68 26.41 13.53
CA ASP A 157 2.69 26.96 12.63
C ASP A 157 3.59 25.87 12.01
N ALA A 158 3.94 24.85 12.80
CA ALA A 158 4.72 23.70 12.33
C ALA A 158 3.85 22.67 11.61
N LEU A 159 2.62 22.43 12.09
CA LEU A 159 1.75 21.36 11.59
C LEU A 159 0.98 21.74 10.31
N LYS A 160 0.79 23.03 10.01
CA LYS A 160 -0.09 23.52 8.93
C LYS A 160 0.17 22.90 7.55
N PRO A 161 1.42 22.75 7.06
CA PRO A 161 1.67 22.10 5.76
C PRO A 161 1.18 20.65 5.74
N TYR A 162 1.35 19.93 6.86
CA TYR A 162 0.96 18.54 7.03
C TYR A 162 -0.54 18.38 7.28
N LEU A 163 -1.17 19.37 7.92
CA LEU A 163 -2.62 19.44 8.07
C LEU A 163 -3.32 19.47 6.72
N THR A 164 -2.73 20.18 5.73
CA THR A 164 -3.25 20.20 4.36
C THR A 164 -3.23 18.80 3.73
N VAL A 165 -2.17 18.01 3.98
CA VAL A 165 -2.09 16.62 3.51
C VAL A 165 -3.21 15.79 4.13
N GLY A 166 -3.39 15.87 5.46
CA GLY A 166 -4.45 15.19 6.18
C GLY A 166 -5.86 15.58 5.72
N LEU A 167 -6.11 16.87 5.51
CA LEU A 167 -7.37 17.38 4.98
C LEU A 167 -7.65 16.81 3.58
N ASN A 168 -6.68 16.90 2.68
CA ASN A 168 -6.88 16.52 1.29
C ASN A 168 -7.15 15.03 1.12
N ILE A 169 -6.41 14.17 1.83
CA ILE A 169 -6.63 12.73 1.79
C ILE A 169 -7.95 12.34 2.46
N THR A 170 -8.36 13.03 3.52
CA THR A 170 -9.63 12.76 4.21
C THR A 170 -10.82 13.18 3.37
N ALA A 171 -10.76 14.36 2.76
CA ALA A 171 -11.78 14.90 1.86
C ALA A 171 -12.00 14.03 0.62
N SER A 172 -10.96 13.34 0.15
CA SER A 172 -11.02 12.51 -1.05
C SER A 172 -11.15 11.02 -0.75
N ALA A 173 -10.21 10.38 -0.05
CA ALA A 173 -10.19 8.93 0.18
C ALA A 173 -11.19 8.45 1.24
N TYR A 174 -11.57 9.31 2.18
CA TYR A 174 -12.45 8.96 3.30
C TYR A 174 -13.76 9.75 3.30
N HIS A 175 -14.17 10.26 2.13
CA HIS A 175 -15.36 11.09 2.00
C HIS A 175 -16.66 10.36 2.39
N HIS A 176 -16.71 9.04 2.21
CA HIS A 176 -17.86 8.19 2.57
C HIS A 176 -18.10 8.09 4.07
N LEU A 177 -17.11 8.42 4.90
CA LEU A 177 -17.29 8.41 6.35
C LEU A 177 -18.23 9.55 6.76
N VAL A 178 -19.26 9.21 7.54
CA VAL A 178 -20.27 10.18 7.99
C VAL A 178 -19.84 10.87 9.29
N ASN A 179 -19.07 10.18 10.14
CA ASN A 179 -18.64 10.70 11.43
C ASN A 179 -17.52 11.73 11.28
N VAL A 180 -17.81 12.99 11.63
CA VAL A 180 -16.87 14.11 11.55
C VAL A 180 -15.70 13.93 12.52
N ASP A 181 -15.91 13.38 13.71
CA ASP A 181 -14.84 13.15 14.69
C ASP A 181 -13.82 12.14 14.16
N VAL A 182 -14.29 11.11 13.45
CA VAL A 182 -13.42 10.15 12.75
C VAL A 182 -12.62 10.85 11.64
N LYS A 183 -13.26 11.72 10.85
CA LYS A 183 -12.55 12.49 9.82
C LYS A 183 -11.47 13.41 10.44
N VAL A 184 -11.81 14.14 11.49
CA VAL A 184 -10.86 15.01 12.23
C VAL A 184 -9.69 14.20 12.78
N TYR A 185 -9.96 13.00 13.32
CA TYR A 185 -8.91 12.07 13.75
C TYR A 185 -7.97 11.68 12.60
N ILE A 186 -8.52 11.27 11.45
CA ILE A 186 -7.71 10.86 10.28
C ILE A 186 -6.83 12.01 9.81
N VAL A 187 -7.36 13.24 9.80
CA VAL A 187 -6.61 14.45 9.46
C VAL A 187 -5.40 14.62 10.39
N PHE A 188 -5.59 14.56 11.71
CA PHE A 188 -4.49 14.73 12.66
C PHE A 188 -3.50 13.58 12.65
N PHE A 189 -3.99 12.33 12.64
CA PHE A 189 -3.14 11.15 12.52
C PHE A 189 -2.21 11.29 11.31
N THR A 190 -2.78 11.64 10.15
CA THR A 190 -2.01 11.85 8.92
C THR A 190 -1.04 13.01 9.05
N ALA A 191 -1.47 14.15 9.59
CA ALA A 191 -0.63 15.32 9.73
C ALA A 191 0.60 15.06 10.62
N PHE A 192 0.42 14.40 11.77
CA PHE A 192 1.54 14.03 12.64
C PHE A 192 2.44 12.98 12.00
N ALA A 193 1.87 11.94 11.37
CA ALA A 193 2.65 10.92 10.69
C ALA A 193 3.52 11.52 9.58
N THR A 194 2.95 12.37 8.72
CA THR A 194 3.71 13.07 7.66
C THR A 194 4.71 14.07 8.23
N TYR A 195 4.38 14.75 9.33
CA TYR A 195 5.35 15.63 10.01
C TYR A 195 6.59 14.85 10.44
N PHE A 196 6.43 13.73 11.15
CA PHE A 196 7.57 12.96 11.63
C PHE A 196 8.35 12.29 10.50
N ASP A 197 7.68 11.88 9.43
CA ASP A 197 8.29 11.34 8.21
C ASP A 197 9.22 12.38 7.53
N ASP A 198 8.75 13.63 7.40
CA ASP A 198 9.50 14.70 6.71
C ASP A 198 10.62 15.29 7.61
N VAL A 199 10.48 15.31 8.94
CA VAL A 199 11.46 15.95 9.83
C VAL A 199 12.48 15.01 10.48
N TYR A 200 12.20 13.71 10.61
CA TYR A 200 13.14 12.75 11.16
C TYR A 200 14.15 12.28 10.09
N PRO A 201 15.46 12.14 10.40
CA PRO A 201 16.12 12.32 11.70
C PRO A 201 16.72 13.71 11.89
N ASP A 202 16.43 14.66 10.99
CA ASP A 202 17.13 15.94 10.90
C ASP A 202 16.69 16.95 11.98
N ASP A 203 15.44 16.86 12.43
CA ASP A 203 14.92 17.69 13.51
C ASP A 203 15.34 17.14 14.89
N PRO A 204 15.99 17.96 15.75
CA PRO A 204 16.46 17.50 17.06
C PRO A 204 15.37 16.98 17.99
N ASP A 205 14.18 17.59 17.92
CA ASP A 205 13.03 17.25 18.78
C ASP A 205 12.39 15.92 18.34
N ALA A 206 12.37 15.63 17.04
CA ALA A 206 12.01 14.32 16.53
C ALA A 206 13.10 13.27 16.84
N LEU A 207 14.38 13.61 16.62
CA LEU A 207 15.51 12.71 16.79
C LEU A 207 15.63 12.15 18.21
N ILE A 208 15.42 13.01 19.23
CA ILE A 208 15.54 12.59 20.63
C ILE A 208 14.43 11.62 21.06
N GLY A 209 13.25 11.71 20.44
CA GLY A 209 12.07 11.01 20.93
C GLY A 209 11.60 9.84 20.08
N VAL A 210 11.67 9.92 18.75
CA VAL A 210 11.22 8.86 17.84
C VAL A 210 11.81 7.48 18.20
N PRO A 211 13.12 7.32 18.49
CA PRO A 211 13.70 6.01 18.81
C PRO A 211 13.14 5.35 20.09
N ASN A 212 12.59 6.14 21.03
CA ASN A 212 12.05 5.65 22.30
C ASN A 212 10.53 5.85 22.41
N PHE A 213 9.87 6.30 21.34
CA PHE A 213 8.45 6.65 21.36
C PHE A 213 7.58 5.51 21.87
N THR A 214 7.75 4.31 21.29
CA THR A 214 7.00 3.10 21.66
C THR A 214 7.22 2.70 23.11
N LYS A 215 8.44 2.87 23.62
CA LYS A 215 8.75 2.58 25.02
C LYS A 215 7.98 3.52 25.96
N HIS A 216 7.99 4.82 25.66
CA HIS A 216 7.27 5.80 26.48
C HIS A 216 5.75 5.60 26.39
N PHE A 217 5.24 5.36 25.18
CA PHE A 217 3.83 5.10 24.93
C PHE A 217 3.34 3.85 25.69
N ALA A 218 4.05 2.73 25.59
CA ALA A 218 3.70 1.49 26.28
C ALA A 218 3.76 1.60 27.82
N SER A 219 4.66 2.43 28.33
CA SER A 219 4.78 2.72 29.76
C SER A 219 3.83 3.81 30.26
N SER A 220 3.00 4.40 29.39
CA SER A 220 2.19 5.60 29.70
C SER A 220 3.01 6.77 30.25
N GLU A 221 4.28 6.87 29.83
CA GLU A 221 5.16 7.98 30.15
C GLU A 221 4.96 9.11 29.15
N LYS A 222 5.19 10.35 29.60
CA LYS A 222 5.17 11.51 28.70
C LYS A 222 6.22 11.36 27.62
N GLN A 223 5.87 11.79 26.41
CA GLN A 223 6.83 11.88 25.33
C GLN A 223 7.80 13.04 25.59
N PRO A 224 9.04 12.95 25.09
CA PRO A 224 10.08 13.94 25.41
C PRO A 224 9.81 15.32 24.81
N THR A 225 8.96 15.41 23.78
CA THR A 225 8.60 16.67 23.13
C THR A 225 7.09 16.79 23.00
N LYS A 226 6.59 18.03 22.95
CA LYS A 226 5.15 18.29 22.86
C LYS A 226 4.55 17.65 21.60
N MET A 227 5.23 17.72 20.45
CA MET A 227 4.72 17.17 19.20
C MET A 227 4.51 15.65 19.28
N LEU A 228 5.46 14.94 19.90
CA LEU A 228 5.34 13.49 20.12
C LEU A 228 4.23 13.19 21.13
N ASP A 229 4.11 14.00 22.19
CA ASP A 229 3.06 13.82 23.20
C ASP A 229 1.67 14.04 22.59
N ASP A 230 1.53 15.05 21.73
CA ASP A 230 0.33 15.35 20.96
C ASP A 230 -0.06 14.15 20.06
N PHE A 231 0.90 13.53 19.37
CA PHE A 231 0.65 12.33 18.57
C PHE A 231 0.29 11.10 19.42
N ALA A 232 0.97 10.90 20.56
CA ALA A 232 0.63 9.84 21.51
C ALA A 232 -0.82 9.99 22.02
N ASN A 233 -1.28 11.22 22.28
CA ASN A 233 -2.66 11.49 22.66
C ASN A 233 -3.64 11.13 21.54
N VAL A 234 -3.32 11.44 20.27
CA VAL A 234 -4.13 10.99 19.12
C VAL A 234 -4.23 9.47 19.11
N LEU A 235 -3.13 8.73 19.25
CA LEU A 235 -3.16 7.27 19.29
C LEU A 235 -4.00 6.72 20.46
N ALA A 236 -3.95 7.36 21.63
CA ALA A 236 -4.70 6.93 22.82
C ALA A 236 -6.23 7.08 22.67
N GLU A 237 -6.71 7.95 21.77
CA GLU A 237 -8.15 8.20 21.53
C GLU A 237 -8.79 7.16 20.62
N THR A 238 -7.99 6.36 19.91
CA THR A 238 -8.44 5.42 18.88
C THR A 238 -9.61 4.50 19.31
N PRO A 239 -9.62 3.89 20.52
CA PRO A 239 -10.71 3.00 20.94
C PRO A 239 -12.07 3.70 21.09
N GLN A 240 -12.08 5.03 21.24
CA GLN A 240 -13.30 5.82 21.34
C GLN A 240 -13.99 5.91 19.96
N LEU A 241 -13.20 5.96 18.89
CA LEU A 241 -13.63 6.23 17.52
C LEU A 241 -13.79 4.97 16.66
N PHE A 242 -13.00 3.93 16.93
CA PHE A 242 -13.00 2.68 16.17
C PHE A 242 -13.43 1.50 17.05
N GLY A 243 -13.69 0.34 16.43
CA GLY A 243 -13.97 -0.91 17.16
C GLY A 243 -12.68 -1.48 17.76
N ASP A 244 -12.78 -2.21 18.87
CA ASP A 244 -11.62 -2.63 19.69
C ASP A 244 -10.47 -3.22 18.86
N VAL A 245 -10.76 -4.18 17.99
CA VAL A 245 -9.74 -4.83 17.13
C VAL A 245 -9.12 -3.83 16.15
N ALA A 246 -9.94 -3.00 15.49
CA ALA A 246 -9.45 -1.99 14.56
C ALA A 246 -8.61 -0.92 15.26
N ALA A 247 -8.98 -0.55 16.49
CA ALA A 247 -8.23 0.41 17.29
C ALA A 247 -6.84 -0.11 17.64
N ASP A 248 -6.72 -1.37 18.05
CA ASP A 248 -5.42 -2.00 18.31
C ASP A 248 -4.52 -1.99 17.07
N PHE A 249 -5.07 -2.30 15.89
CA PHE A 249 -4.33 -2.23 14.63
C PHE A 249 -3.88 -0.82 14.28
N ILE A 250 -4.72 0.20 14.44
CA ILE A 250 -4.36 1.60 14.18
C ILE A 250 -3.23 2.05 15.13
N VAL A 251 -3.32 1.72 16.42
CA VAL A 251 -2.28 2.07 17.40
C VAL A 251 -0.97 1.37 17.05
N GLN A 252 -1.00 0.06 16.77
CA GLN A 252 0.18 -0.69 16.36
C GLN A 252 0.81 -0.16 15.07
N ALA A 253 -0.03 0.22 14.09
CA ALA A 253 0.39 0.82 12.84
C ALA A 253 1.08 2.18 13.06
N GLY A 254 0.53 3.04 13.94
CA GLY A 254 1.18 4.29 14.34
C GLY A 254 2.56 4.12 14.99
N LEU A 255 2.89 2.91 15.45
CA LEU A 255 4.17 2.56 16.07
C LEU A 255 5.15 1.82 15.14
N SER A 256 4.73 1.40 13.94
CA SER A 256 5.53 0.51 13.08
C SER A 256 5.42 0.76 11.57
N GLY A 257 4.23 1.15 11.07
CA GLY A 257 3.96 1.41 9.66
C GLY A 257 2.49 1.79 9.44
N ILE A 258 2.24 2.92 8.76
CA ILE A 258 0.94 3.62 8.79
C ILE A 258 -0.14 3.04 7.84
N ALA A 259 0.23 2.21 6.88
CA ALA A 259 -0.71 1.70 5.87
C ALA A 259 -1.83 0.82 6.47
N GLU A 260 -1.55 0.13 7.57
CA GLU A 260 -2.56 -0.65 8.28
C GLU A 260 -3.58 0.25 8.99
N ALA A 261 -3.15 1.39 9.56
CA ALA A 261 -4.08 2.37 10.10
C ALA A 261 -5.04 2.88 9.03
N TYR A 262 -4.51 3.21 7.85
CA TYR A 262 -5.30 3.70 6.70
C TYR A 262 -6.31 2.65 6.24
N THR A 263 -5.94 1.37 6.31
CA THR A 263 -6.87 0.29 6.04
C THR A 263 -8.02 0.26 7.04
N MET A 264 -7.73 0.40 8.33
CA MET A 264 -8.78 0.40 9.36
C MET A 264 -9.70 1.62 9.27
N PHE A 265 -9.19 2.77 8.82
CA PHE A 265 -9.98 3.99 8.65
C PHE A 265 -11.09 3.86 7.61
N MET A 266 -10.97 2.95 6.64
CA MET A 266 -11.99 2.76 5.59
C MET A 266 -13.34 2.30 6.13
N PHE A 267 -13.35 1.62 7.29
CA PHE A 267 -14.50 0.87 7.78
C PHE A 267 -15.10 1.53 9.02
N PRO A 268 -16.42 1.85 9.02
CA PRO A 268 -17.12 2.32 10.22
C PRO A 268 -16.97 1.37 11.41
N LYS A 269 -16.99 1.93 12.63
CA LYS A 269 -16.87 1.21 13.90
C LYS A 269 -17.87 0.05 14.06
N ASP A 270 -19.05 0.17 13.46
CA ASP A 270 -20.12 -0.83 13.56
C ASP A 270 -19.89 -2.05 12.64
N LEU A 271 -18.93 -1.99 11.72
CA LEU A 271 -18.62 -3.11 10.83
C LEU A 271 -17.75 -4.15 11.54
N PRO A 272 -18.20 -5.41 11.60
CA PRO A 272 -17.40 -6.48 12.19
C PRO A 272 -16.09 -6.69 11.43
N TYR A 273 -14.97 -6.67 12.16
CA TYR A 273 -13.62 -6.83 11.61
C TYR A 273 -13.42 -8.12 10.79
N ASN A 274 -14.12 -9.20 11.15
CA ASN A 274 -14.04 -10.49 10.46
C ASN A 274 -14.53 -10.44 8.99
N LEU A 275 -15.24 -9.37 8.58
CA LEU A 275 -15.69 -9.19 7.21
C LEU A 275 -14.57 -8.81 6.24
N TYR A 276 -13.48 -8.19 6.73
CA TYR A 276 -12.40 -7.68 5.91
C TYR A 276 -11.00 -8.13 6.34
N VAL A 277 -10.85 -8.78 7.51
CA VAL A 277 -9.56 -9.29 8.01
C VAL A 277 -8.75 -10.08 6.98
N GLN A 278 -9.42 -10.93 6.19
CA GLN A 278 -8.75 -11.77 5.20
C GLN A 278 -8.16 -10.96 4.04
N ALA A 279 -8.64 -9.73 3.81
CA ALA A 279 -8.14 -8.83 2.78
C ALA A 279 -7.02 -7.91 3.27
N LEU A 280 -6.78 -7.79 4.59
CA LEU A 280 -5.86 -6.81 5.17
C LEU A 280 -4.45 -6.79 4.58
N PRO A 281 -3.77 -7.94 4.38
CA PRO A 281 -2.43 -7.92 3.81
C PRO A 281 -2.42 -7.28 2.41
N LEU A 282 -3.47 -7.53 1.62
CA LEU A 282 -3.59 -7.01 0.26
C LEU A 282 -4.08 -5.56 0.24
N LEU A 283 -4.93 -5.16 1.19
CA LEU A 283 -5.33 -3.76 1.36
C LEU A 283 -4.10 -2.88 1.64
N ARG A 284 -3.23 -3.34 2.55
CA ARG A 284 -1.94 -2.71 2.83
C ARG A 284 -1.04 -2.65 1.60
N ASP A 285 -0.92 -3.73 0.84
CA ASP A 285 -0.14 -3.76 -0.41
C ASP A 285 -0.67 -2.73 -1.42
N VAL A 286 -2.00 -2.61 -1.57
CA VAL A 286 -2.61 -1.61 -2.47
C VAL A 286 -2.27 -0.18 -2.03
N ILE A 287 -2.36 0.12 -0.72
CA ILE A 287 -2.02 1.45 -0.20
C ILE A 287 -0.56 1.78 -0.47
N ASN A 288 0.36 0.91 -0.02
CA ASN A 288 1.79 1.13 -0.17
C ASN A 288 2.21 1.23 -1.64
N PHE A 289 1.82 0.25 -2.47
CA PHE A 289 2.23 0.27 -3.87
C PHE A 289 1.59 1.43 -4.62
N THR A 290 0.35 1.81 -4.33
CA THR A 290 -0.23 3.01 -4.96
C THR A 290 0.57 4.26 -4.59
N ASN A 291 0.99 4.41 -3.33
CA ASN A 291 1.90 5.47 -2.90
C ASN A 291 3.19 5.43 -3.71
N ASP A 292 3.95 4.31 -3.66
CA ASP A 292 5.23 4.15 -4.34
C ASP A 292 5.13 4.41 -5.86
N ILE A 293 4.05 3.96 -6.50
CA ILE A 293 3.84 4.16 -7.94
C ILE A 293 3.58 5.64 -8.25
N THR A 294 2.64 6.25 -7.53
CA THR A 294 2.17 7.62 -7.83
C THR A 294 3.14 8.70 -7.33
N SER A 295 3.99 8.41 -6.35
CA SER A 295 5.05 9.30 -5.88
C SER A 295 6.35 9.17 -6.69
N PHE A 296 6.60 8.04 -7.35
CA PHE A 296 7.88 7.79 -8.02
C PHE A 296 8.33 8.90 -8.97
N TYR A 297 7.41 9.51 -9.73
CA TYR A 297 7.78 10.61 -10.63
C TYR A 297 8.33 11.84 -9.89
N LYS A 298 7.71 12.25 -8.76
CA LYS A 298 8.23 13.37 -7.97
C LYS A 298 9.61 13.04 -7.40
N GLU A 299 9.79 11.82 -6.91
CA GLU A 299 11.01 11.34 -6.27
C GLU A 299 12.17 11.28 -7.27
N GLU A 300 11.92 10.79 -8.49
CA GLU A 300 12.92 10.82 -9.56
C GLU A 300 13.34 12.25 -9.93
N CYS A 301 12.38 13.18 -9.98
CA CYS A 301 12.70 14.58 -10.25
C CYS A 301 13.50 15.24 -9.12
N GLU A 302 13.31 14.78 -7.89
CA GLU A 302 14.02 15.23 -6.67
C GLU A 302 15.36 14.52 -6.50
N GLY A 303 15.66 13.53 -7.34
CA GLY A 303 16.89 12.74 -7.27
C GLY A 303 16.91 11.74 -6.10
N GLU A 304 15.75 11.43 -5.53
CA GLU A 304 15.63 10.45 -4.45
C GLU A 304 15.92 9.04 -4.96
N THR A 305 16.82 8.33 -4.27
CA THR A 305 17.25 6.97 -4.65
C THR A 305 16.87 5.92 -3.62
N HIS A 306 16.42 6.33 -2.44
CA HIS A 306 15.98 5.44 -1.38
C HIS A 306 14.46 5.44 -1.39
N ASN A 307 13.88 4.84 -2.43
CA ASN A 307 12.47 4.53 -2.53
C ASN A 307 12.32 3.09 -3.02
N LEU A 308 11.12 2.51 -2.90
CA LEU A 308 10.92 1.10 -3.22
C LEU A 308 11.40 0.76 -4.63
N ILE A 309 11.03 1.58 -5.62
CA ILE A 309 11.33 1.31 -7.03
C ILE A 309 12.84 1.31 -7.30
N SER A 310 13.55 2.28 -6.75
CA SER A 310 15.00 2.43 -6.91
C SER A 310 15.76 1.30 -6.21
N LEU A 311 15.38 0.96 -4.97
CA LEU A 311 15.98 -0.12 -4.19
C LEU A 311 15.73 -1.48 -4.85
N LEU A 312 14.53 -1.70 -5.39
CA LEU A 312 14.18 -2.94 -6.07
C LEU A 312 14.95 -3.08 -7.39
N ALA A 313 15.06 -1.99 -8.15
CA ALA A 313 15.84 -1.94 -9.38
C ALA A 313 17.32 -2.26 -9.15
N GLU A 314 17.90 -1.69 -8.09
CA GLU A 314 19.27 -1.98 -7.67
C GLU A 314 19.44 -3.45 -7.25
N ALA A 315 18.57 -3.94 -6.35
CA ALA A 315 18.65 -5.30 -5.83
C ALA A 315 18.54 -6.37 -6.93
N ARG A 316 17.80 -6.08 -8.00
CA ARG A 316 17.59 -6.99 -9.14
C ARG A 316 18.50 -6.70 -10.33
N ALA A 317 19.35 -5.68 -10.25
CA ALA A 317 20.17 -5.19 -11.36
C ALA A 317 19.34 -4.93 -12.64
N GLU A 318 18.14 -4.37 -12.49
CA GLU A 318 17.20 -4.07 -13.58
C GLU A 318 16.95 -2.56 -13.72
N PRO A 319 16.47 -2.07 -14.88
CA PRO A 319 16.08 -0.67 -15.01
C PRO A 319 14.93 -0.31 -14.06
N LYS A 320 14.93 0.92 -13.49
CA LYS A 320 13.83 1.41 -12.64
C LYS A 320 12.45 1.30 -13.29
N SER A 321 12.35 1.45 -14.62
CA SER A 321 11.08 1.26 -15.35
C SER A 321 10.57 -0.18 -15.30
N GLN A 322 11.46 -1.16 -15.21
CA GLN A 322 11.09 -2.57 -15.04
C GLN A 322 10.60 -2.85 -13.62
N ALA A 323 11.30 -2.31 -12.61
CA ALA A 323 10.86 -2.37 -11.21
C ALA A 323 9.50 -1.67 -11.00
N LEU A 324 9.29 -0.48 -11.59
CA LEU A 324 8.02 0.25 -11.54
C LEU A 324 6.88 -0.56 -12.19
N CYS A 325 7.13 -1.16 -13.35
CA CYS A 325 6.14 -2.02 -14.01
C CYS A 325 5.78 -3.23 -13.14
N TYR A 326 6.76 -3.86 -12.50
CA TYR A 326 6.54 -4.96 -11.58
C TYR A 326 5.67 -4.53 -10.39
N VAL A 327 6.00 -3.41 -9.73
CA VAL A 327 5.20 -2.92 -8.58
C VAL A 327 3.77 -2.55 -9.01
N ALA A 328 3.60 -1.94 -10.19
CA ALA A 328 2.28 -1.66 -10.75
C ALA A 328 1.45 -2.93 -10.98
N GLU A 329 2.04 -3.98 -11.57
CA GLU A 329 1.37 -5.28 -11.76
C GLU A 329 1.00 -5.94 -10.43
N ARG A 330 1.87 -5.84 -9.42
CA ARG A 330 1.59 -6.36 -8.07
C ARG A 330 0.44 -5.61 -7.38
N CYS A 331 0.39 -4.28 -7.54
CA CYS A 331 -0.71 -3.46 -7.02
C CYS A 331 -2.05 -3.83 -7.66
N ILE A 332 -2.09 -3.98 -8.98
CA ILE A 332 -3.31 -4.38 -9.71
C ILE A 332 -3.77 -5.77 -9.25
N GLN A 333 -2.85 -6.74 -9.16
CA GLN A 333 -3.17 -8.08 -8.66
C GLN A 333 -3.69 -8.07 -7.21
N ALA A 334 -3.11 -7.23 -6.35
CA ALA A 334 -3.58 -7.07 -4.98
C ALA A 334 -5.01 -6.49 -4.96
N HIS A 335 -5.26 -5.44 -5.75
CA HIS A 335 -6.58 -4.82 -5.90
C HIS A 335 -7.65 -5.82 -6.35
N GLU A 336 -7.41 -6.57 -7.43
CA GLU A 336 -8.34 -7.58 -7.94
C GLU A 336 -8.64 -8.67 -6.91
N ARG A 337 -7.64 -9.08 -6.13
CA ARG A 337 -7.80 -10.07 -5.06
C ARG A 337 -8.58 -9.52 -3.87
N VAL A 338 -8.37 -8.26 -3.48
CA VAL A 338 -9.19 -7.59 -2.45
C VAL A 338 -10.65 -7.59 -2.89
N LEU A 339 -10.93 -7.18 -4.13
CA LEU A 339 -12.29 -7.18 -4.68
C LEU A 339 -12.93 -8.58 -4.61
N CYS A 340 -12.18 -9.63 -4.96
CA CYS A 340 -12.65 -11.02 -4.84
C CYS A 340 -12.97 -11.40 -3.39
N ILE A 341 -12.07 -11.12 -2.44
CA ILE A 341 -12.23 -11.47 -1.02
C ILE A 341 -13.42 -10.75 -0.40
N LEU A 342 -13.61 -9.47 -0.72
CA LEU A 342 -14.69 -8.64 -0.18
C LEU A 342 -16.04 -8.85 -0.90
N SER A 343 -16.06 -9.55 -2.04
CA SER A 343 -17.28 -9.76 -2.84
C SER A 343 -18.50 -10.36 -2.09
N PRO A 344 -18.35 -11.20 -1.05
CA PRO A 344 -19.49 -11.69 -0.28
C PRO A 344 -20.15 -10.60 0.60
N HIS A 345 -19.47 -9.48 0.84
CA HIS A 345 -19.86 -8.43 1.77
C HIS A 345 -19.84 -7.07 1.07
N GLN A 346 -20.97 -6.74 0.40
CA GLN A 346 -21.03 -5.57 -0.48
C GLN A 346 -20.72 -4.24 0.23
N GLU A 347 -21.06 -4.09 1.51
CA GLU A 347 -20.80 -2.87 2.26
C GLU A 347 -19.31 -2.58 2.43
N VAL A 348 -18.53 -3.55 2.94
CA VAL A 348 -17.06 -3.40 3.07
C VAL A 348 -16.38 -3.28 1.70
N ARG A 349 -16.89 -4.01 0.70
CA ARG A 349 -16.39 -3.87 -0.67
C ARG A 349 -16.59 -2.46 -1.21
N SER A 350 -17.79 -1.88 -1.01
CA SER A 350 -18.11 -0.54 -1.48
C SER A 350 -17.26 0.51 -0.78
N SER A 351 -17.03 0.38 0.53
CA SER A 351 -16.11 1.27 1.27
C SER A 351 -14.69 1.22 0.71
N TYR A 352 -14.19 0.04 0.34
CA TYR A 352 -12.88 -0.11 -0.30
C TYR A 352 -12.83 0.50 -1.71
N GLU A 353 -13.85 0.25 -2.55
CA GLU A 353 -13.91 0.81 -3.91
C GLU A 353 -13.97 2.34 -3.89
N ILE A 354 -14.76 2.91 -2.97
CA ILE A 354 -14.82 4.35 -2.74
C ILE A 354 -13.47 4.89 -2.26
N PHE A 355 -12.83 4.20 -1.31
CA PHE A 355 -11.52 4.57 -0.82
C PHE A 355 -10.48 4.61 -1.94
N VAL A 356 -10.35 3.55 -2.75
CA VAL A 356 -9.34 3.49 -3.83
C VAL A 356 -9.54 4.63 -4.82
N LYS A 357 -10.79 4.89 -5.21
CA LYS A 357 -11.13 6.00 -6.11
C LYS A 357 -10.73 7.35 -5.53
N GLY A 358 -11.05 7.58 -4.25
CA GLY A 358 -10.67 8.80 -3.56
C GLY A 358 -9.17 8.93 -3.28
N TYR A 359 -8.49 7.82 -3.04
CA TYR A 359 -7.04 7.79 -2.83
C TYR A 359 -6.30 8.14 -4.12
N LEU A 360 -6.77 7.67 -5.27
CA LEU A 360 -6.25 8.13 -6.57
C LEU A 360 -6.56 9.61 -6.82
N ALA A 361 -7.74 10.09 -6.43
CA ALA A 361 -8.08 11.52 -6.53
C ALA A 361 -7.13 12.40 -5.74
N PHE A 362 -6.72 11.97 -4.54
CA PHE A 362 -5.71 12.64 -3.73
C PHE A 362 -4.39 12.81 -4.51
N TYR A 363 -3.84 11.74 -5.07
CA TYR A 363 -2.57 11.81 -5.81
C TYR A 363 -2.66 12.66 -7.09
N LEU A 364 -3.74 12.50 -7.85
CA LEU A 364 -3.95 13.23 -9.11
C LEU A 364 -4.25 14.71 -8.87
N GLY A 365 -4.93 15.05 -7.78
CA GLY A 365 -5.28 16.43 -7.42
C GLY A 365 -4.17 17.19 -6.68
N ALA A 366 -3.30 16.49 -5.96
CA ALA A 366 -2.26 17.13 -5.16
C ALA A 366 -1.03 17.51 -6.01
N LYS A 367 -0.71 18.82 -6.03
CA LYS A 367 0.45 19.37 -6.73
C LYS A 367 1.79 18.73 -6.31
N ARG A 368 1.89 18.22 -5.07
CA ARG A 368 3.09 17.57 -4.51
C ARG A 368 3.61 16.43 -5.39
N TYR A 369 2.74 15.67 -6.05
CA TYR A 369 3.14 14.49 -6.83
C TYR A 369 3.48 14.78 -8.29
N ARG A 370 3.25 16.02 -8.75
CA ARG A 370 3.63 16.50 -10.10
C ARG A 370 3.07 15.67 -11.26
N LEU A 371 2.02 14.87 -11.03
CA LEU A 371 1.41 14.02 -12.05
C LEU A 371 0.77 14.82 -13.20
N SER A 372 0.34 16.06 -12.93
CA SER A 372 -0.14 16.98 -13.98
C SER A 372 0.92 17.30 -15.05
N GLU A 373 2.22 17.23 -14.74
CA GLU A 373 3.30 17.40 -15.72
C GLU A 373 3.35 16.26 -16.76
N LEU A 374 2.78 15.11 -16.40
CA LEU A 374 2.65 13.92 -17.24
C LEU A 374 1.31 13.86 -17.98
N ASN A 375 0.47 14.90 -17.89
CA ASN A 375 -0.89 14.91 -18.44
C ASN A 375 -1.70 13.69 -17.97
N LEU A 376 -1.66 13.42 -16.65
CA LEU A 376 -2.42 12.37 -15.96
C LEU A 376 -3.54 12.97 -15.11
#